data_AF-A0A9P3BTB9-F1
#
_entry.id   AF-A0A9P3BTB9-F1
#
_cell.length_a   1.000
_cell.length_b   1.000
_cell.length_c   1.000
_cell.angle_alpha   90.00
_cell.angle_beta   90.00
_cell.angle_gamma   90.00
#
_symmetry.space_group_name_H-M   'P 1'
#
loop_
_entity.id
_entity.type
_entity.pdbx_description
1 polymer ?
#
loop_
_entity_poly.entity_id
_entity_poly.type
_entity_poly.pdbx_seq_one_letter_code
_entity_poly.pdbx_strand_id
1 'polypeptide(L)'
;MRCSLACLLALAGLQSALADPKTCQKEAKFVKKEMVGQKYSEDMATALQSDPIRVLHPGDIITMEYNASRLNIHVDENDEVLSAHCA
;
A
#
# COMPACT_ATOMS: atom_id res chain seq x y z
N MET A 1 45.16 10.96 -2.08
CA MET A 1 43.94 11.68 -1.63
C MET A 1 42.75 11.03 -2.33
N ARG A 2 42.25 9.86 -1.91
CA ARG A 2 41.25 9.64 -0.84
C ARG A 2 40.11 10.67 -0.85
N CYS A 3 39.43 10.82 -1.98
CA CYS A 3 38.05 11.34 -1.98
C CYS A 3 37.12 10.22 -1.54
N SER A 4 36.80 10.30 -0.25
CA SER A 4 36.02 9.35 0.52
C SER A 4 34.66 8.99 -0.09
N LEU A 5 34.31 7.73 0.16
CA LEU A 5 33.05 7.00 0.02
C LEU A 5 31.73 7.70 0.46
N ALA A 6 31.67 9.03 0.61
CA ALA A 6 30.57 9.70 1.31
C ALA A 6 29.25 9.86 0.50
N CYS A 7 29.24 9.62 -0.82
CA CYS A 7 28.04 9.86 -1.64
C CYS A 7 27.06 8.67 -1.74
N LEU A 8 27.40 7.48 -1.23
CA LEU A 8 26.54 6.29 -1.39
C LEU A 8 25.53 6.07 -0.24
N LEU A 9 25.59 6.87 0.83
CA LEU A 9 24.70 6.71 1.99
C LEU A 9 23.39 7.50 1.91
N ALA A 10 23.18 8.33 0.88
CA ALA A 10 21.99 9.19 0.79
C ALA A 10 20.73 8.49 0.22
N LEU A 11 20.86 7.31 -0.40
CA LEU A 11 19.69 6.61 -0.99
C LEU A 11 18.93 5.70 -0.01
N ALA A 12 19.53 5.33 1.13
CA ALA A 12 18.88 4.42 2.08
C ALA A 12 17.88 5.11 3.02
N GLY A 13 17.86 6.45 3.05
CA GLY A 13 17.01 7.23 3.96
C GLY A 13 15.66 7.68 3.39
N LEU A 14 15.39 7.46 2.09
CA LEU A 14 14.16 7.95 1.44
C LEU A 14 12.95 7.04 1.62
N GLN A 15 13.13 5.79 2.06
CA GLN A 15 12.04 4.81 2.10
C GLN A 15 11.05 5.06 3.25
N SER A 16 11.49 5.63 4.37
CA SER A 16 10.62 5.87 5.53
C SER A 16 9.74 7.12 5.42
N ALA A 17 9.77 7.84 4.30
CA ALA A 17 9.02 9.09 4.08
C ALA A 17 7.76 8.92 3.20
N LEU A 18 7.38 7.69 2.83
CA LEU A 18 6.33 7.45 1.81
C LEU A 18 4.92 7.19 2.34
N ALA A 19 4.66 7.39 3.64
CA ALA A 19 3.29 7.42 4.16
C ALA A 19 2.58 8.72 3.76
N ASP A 20 2.23 8.86 2.48
CA ASP A 20 1.51 10.02 1.92
C ASP A 20 0.03 9.68 1.63
N PRO A 21 -0.95 10.37 2.26
CA PRO A 21 -2.36 10.19 1.96
C PRO A 21 -2.73 10.37 0.48
N LYS A 22 -1.98 11.19 -0.27
CA LYS A 22 -2.25 11.39 -1.70
C LYS A 22 -1.89 10.16 -2.53
N THR A 23 -0.79 9.49 -2.19
CA THR A 23 -0.39 8.22 -2.81
C THR A 23 -1.46 7.17 -2.55
N CYS A 24 -1.90 7.01 -1.31
CA CYS A 24 -3.00 6.10 -0.98
C CYS A 24 -4.26 6.40 -1.80
N GLN A 25 -4.68 7.67 -1.88
CA GLN A 25 -5.89 8.02 -2.62
C GLN A 25 -5.78 7.71 -4.12
N LYS A 26 -4.60 7.93 -4.71
CA LYS A 26 -4.34 7.60 -6.11
C LYS A 26 -4.38 6.10 -6.33
N GLU A 27 -3.75 5.34 -5.45
CA GLU A 27 -3.68 3.87 -5.55
C GLU A 27 -5.02 3.20 -5.25
N ALA A 28 -5.79 3.67 -4.28
CA ALA A 28 -7.15 3.19 -4.05
C ALA A 28 -8.03 3.36 -5.29
N LYS A 29 -7.87 4.46 -6.05
CA LYS A 29 -8.58 4.65 -7.33
C LYS A 29 -8.08 3.67 -8.40
N PHE A 30 -6.77 3.44 -8.47
CA PHE A 30 -6.18 2.47 -9.39
C PHE A 30 -6.70 1.06 -9.12
N VAL A 31 -6.64 0.58 -7.88
CA VAL A 31 -7.15 -0.74 -7.47
C VAL A 31 -8.62 -0.90 -7.86
N LYS A 32 -9.46 0.09 -7.54
CA LYS A 32 -10.89 0.07 -7.89
C LYS A 32 -11.17 0.02 -9.39
N LYS A 33 -10.28 0.56 -10.21
CA LYS A 33 -10.46 0.64 -11.67
C LYS A 33 -9.88 -0.57 -12.39
N GLU A 34 -8.72 -1.04 -11.96
CA GLU A 34 -7.93 -2.00 -12.73
C GLU A 34 -7.89 -3.40 -12.10
N MET A 35 -8.11 -3.54 -10.78
CA MET A 35 -7.83 -4.78 -10.05
C MET A 35 -9.07 -5.49 -9.51
N VAL A 36 -10.24 -4.85 -9.53
CA VAL A 36 -11.50 -5.48 -9.08
C VAL A 36 -11.81 -6.74 -9.90
N GLY A 37 -12.17 -7.82 -9.21
CA GLY A 37 -12.41 -9.15 -9.79
C GLY A 37 -11.14 -9.96 -10.08
N GLN A 38 -9.94 -9.43 -9.79
CA GLN A 38 -8.70 -10.20 -9.83
C GLN A 38 -8.42 -10.81 -8.46
N LYS A 39 -7.84 -12.01 -8.43
CA LYS A 39 -7.36 -12.63 -7.19
C LYS A 39 -6.18 -11.84 -6.65
N TYR A 40 -6.27 -11.38 -5.40
CA TYR A 40 -5.20 -10.68 -4.70
C TYR A 40 -3.95 -11.55 -4.59
N SER A 41 -2.78 -10.91 -4.63
CA SER A 41 -1.48 -11.55 -4.42
C SER A 41 -0.51 -10.56 -3.78
N GLU A 42 0.51 -11.07 -3.10
CA GLU A 42 1.58 -10.25 -2.50
C GLU A 42 2.36 -9.43 -3.53
N ASP A 43 2.46 -9.92 -4.78
CA ASP A 43 3.09 -9.19 -5.88
C ASP A 43 2.32 -7.90 -6.21
N MET A 44 0.98 -7.93 -6.11
CA MET A 44 0.14 -6.73 -6.27
C MET A 44 0.44 -5.71 -5.18
N ALA A 45 0.65 -6.15 -3.93
CA ALA A 45 1.01 -5.26 -2.83
C ALA A 45 2.39 -4.62 -3.02
N THR A 46 3.35 -5.41 -3.49
CA THR A 46 4.73 -4.95 -3.76
C THR A 46 4.79 -3.94 -4.90
N ALA A 47 3.82 -3.97 -5.83
CA ALA A 47 3.71 -3.00 -6.91
C ALA A 47 3.11 -1.65 -6.48
N LEU A 48 2.51 -1.59 -5.28
CA LEU A 48 1.91 -0.39 -4.71
C LEU A 48 2.90 0.31 -3.77
N GLN A 49 2.80 1.62 -3.69
CA GLN A 49 3.70 2.49 -2.93
C GLN A 49 3.11 2.95 -1.60
N SER A 50 1.81 2.77 -1.38
CA SER A 50 1.17 3.06 -0.10
C SER A 50 1.80 2.21 1.00
N ASP A 51 2.05 2.83 2.15
CA ASP A 51 2.58 2.15 3.33
C ASP A 51 1.89 2.72 4.59
N PRO A 52 1.20 1.90 5.40
CA PRO A 52 1.02 0.46 5.24
C PRO A 52 -0.09 0.08 4.24
N ILE A 53 -0.03 -1.14 3.71
CA ILE A 53 -1.14 -1.78 3.01
C ILE A 53 -1.79 -2.80 3.96
N ARG A 54 -3.12 -2.85 4.00
CA ARG A 54 -3.89 -3.83 4.75
C ARG A 54 -4.90 -4.51 3.85
N VAL A 55 -4.91 -5.84 3.86
CA VAL A 55 -5.96 -6.63 3.20
C VAL A 55 -7.05 -6.92 4.23
N LEU A 56 -8.29 -6.73 3.85
CA LEU A 56 -9.47 -6.95 4.69
C LEU A 56 -10.33 -8.05 4.06
N HIS A 57 -10.56 -9.11 4.81
CA HIS A 57 -11.40 -10.25 4.43
C HIS A 57 -12.78 -10.16 5.09
N PRO A 58 -13.79 -10.86 4.56
CA PRO A 58 -15.08 -10.98 5.21
C PRO A 58 -14.94 -11.57 6.63
N GLY A 59 -15.50 -10.87 7.62
CA GLY A 59 -15.49 -11.31 9.02
C GLY A 59 -14.28 -10.82 9.84
N ASP A 60 -13.31 -10.12 9.25
CA ASP A 60 -12.20 -9.54 9.98
C ASP A 60 -12.70 -8.57 11.06
N ILE A 61 -12.33 -8.86 12.31
CA ILE A 61 -12.61 -7.99 13.45
C ILE A 61 -11.47 -6.97 13.56
N ILE A 62 -11.75 -5.73 13.16
CA ILE A 62 -10.79 -4.63 13.20
C ILE A 62 -11.25 -3.51 14.13
N THR A 63 -10.28 -2.77 14.67
CA THR A 63 -10.55 -1.49 15.33
C THR A 63 -10.69 -0.37 14.28
N MET A 64 -11.60 0.57 14.50
CA MET A 64 -11.88 1.70 13.58
C MET A 64 -10.85 2.84 13.71
N GLU A 65 -9.59 2.50 13.93
CA GLU A 65 -8.49 3.47 13.92
C GLU A 65 -8.32 4.05 12.52
N TYR A 66 -8.19 5.37 12.41
CA TYR A 66 -7.97 6.06 11.15
C TYR A 66 -6.48 6.37 10.90
N ASN A 67 -5.97 5.93 9.76
CA ASN A 67 -4.68 6.24 9.17
C ASN A 67 -4.89 6.65 7.70
N ALA A 68 -4.74 7.93 7.40
CA ALA A 68 -4.97 8.48 6.07
C ALA A 68 -4.03 7.94 4.96
N SER A 69 -2.87 7.39 5.35
CA SER A 69 -1.86 6.86 4.43
C SER A 69 -1.99 5.34 4.23
N ARG A 70 -2.82 4.66 5.04
CA ARG A 70 -3.01 3.21 4.94
C ARG A 70 -3.98 2.84 3.82
N LEU A 71 -3.51 2.06 2.87
CA LEU A 71 -4.35 1.52 1.80
C LEU A 71 -5.00 0.23 2.27
N ASN A 72 -6.32 0.24 2.41
CA ASN A 72 -7.09 -0.96 2.68
C ASN A 72 -7.63 -1.53 1.37
N ILE A 73 -7.31 -2.79 1.09
CA ILE A 73 -7.84 -3.56 -0.04
C ILE A 73 -8.86 -4.55 0.53
N HIS A 74 -10.10 -4.48 0.06
CA HIS A 74 -11.15 -5.42 0.43
C HIS A 74 -11.16 -6.56 -0.58
N VAL A 75 -11.18 -7.78 -0.08
CA VAL A 75 -11.31 -9.00 -0.88
C VAL A 75 -12.54 -9.78 -0.46
N ASP A 76 -12.99 -10.71 -1.30
CA ASP A 76 -14.04 -11.67 -0.97
C ASP A 76 -13.48 -12.95 -0.33
N GLU A 77 -14.35 -13.96 -0.14
CA GLU A 77 -13.97 -15.27 0.45
C GLU A 77 -12.98 -16.08 -0.43
N ASN A 78 -12.80 -15.70 -1.70
CA ASN A 78 -11.89 -16.34 -2.65
C ASN A 78 -10.65 -15.48 -2.94
N ASP A 79 -10.40 -14.44 -2.14
CA ASP A 79 -9.37 -13.42 -2.32
C ASP A 79 -9.55 -12.54 -3.56
N GLU A 80 -10.73 -12.50 -4.19
CA GLU A 80 -10.98 -11.58 -5.30
C GLU A 80 -11.15 -10.16 -4.79
N VAL A 81 -10.42 -9.20 -5.38
CA VAL A 81 -10.49 -7.80 -4.98
C VAL A 81 -11.88 -7.23 -5.28
N LEU A 82 -12.53 -6.71 -4.24
CA LEU A 82 -13.84 -6.06 -4.33
C LEU A 82 -13.73 -4.55 -4.42
N SER A 83 -12.85 -3.94 -3.61
CA SER A 83 -12.70 -2.49 -3.55
C SER A 83 -11.43 -2.06 -2.80
N ALA A 84 -11.18 -0.75 -2.74
CA ALA A 84 -10.11 -0.18 -1.92
C ALA A 84 -10.44 1.22 -1.39
N HIS A 85 -9.91 1.55 -0.21
CA HIS A 85 -10.04 2.87 0.43
C HIS A 85 -8.88 3.19 1.37
N CYS A 86 -8.72 4.47 1.72
CA CYS A 86 -7.71 4.94 2.66
C CYS A 86 -8.32 5.19 4.03
N ALA A 87 -7.85 4.48 5.04
CA ALA A 87 -8.30 4.60 6.42
C ALA A 87 -7.43 3.80 7.38
#